data_AF-A0A1A8IL19-F1
#
_entry.id   AF-A0A1A8IL19-F1
#
_cell.length_a   1.000
_cell.length_b   1.000
_cell.length_c   1.000
_cell.angle_alpha   90.00
_cell.angle_beta   90.00
_cell.angle_gamma   90.00
#
_symmetry.space_group_name_H-M   'P 1'
#
loop_
_entity.id
_entity.type
_entity.pdbx_description
1 polymer ?
#
loop_
_entity_poly.entity_id
_entity_poly.type
_entity_poly.pdbx_seq_one_letter_code
_entity_poly.pdbx_strand_id
1 'polypeptide(L)'
;GDPGNIGQPGLPGEPAIAPPSLRVKGERGPPGPAGVPGPPGPRGPPGSGGQSGPPGESGDPGSPGATGFNGPPGRKGDTGPTGPPGQRGDIGPRGSDGPQGPPGPPGSVSASHGFLITRHSQTDELPSCPIGTSSIYEGYSLLYVQGNERAHGQDLGTAGSCLSRFSPMPFMFCNINNVCSFASRNDYSYWLSTPKPMPMSMEAITGVSIEPYISRCRVCEAPAMVIAVHSQTIQIPTCPENWEPLWIGYSFMMHTSAGAEGSGQALASPGSCLEEFRSTPFIECHGRGSCNYFSNSYSFWLATVERSEMFRKPQSETLKAGNLRSRISRCVVCMKRT
;
A
#
# COMPACT_ATOMS: atom_id res chain seq x y z
N GLY A 1 72.61 64.16 -28.29
CA GLY A 1 72.96 62.99 -27.46
C GLY A 1 71.67 62.25 -27.24
N ASP A 2 71.55 61.07 -27.83
CA ASP A 2 70.28 60.37 -27.94
C ASP A 2 69.73 59.94 -26.56
N PRO A 3 68.40 59.99 -26.35
CA PRO A 3 67.77 59.62 -25.08
C PRO A 3 68.04 58.17 -24.70
N GLY A 4 68.41 57.97 -23.43
CA GLY A 4 68.76 56.66 -22.86
C GLY A 4 67.60 55.66 -22.86
N ASN A 5 67.97 54.40 -23.09
CA ASN A 5 67.05 53.27 -23.17
C ASN A 5 66.34 53.01 -21.83
N ILE A 6 65.01 52.91 -21.90
CA ILE A 6 64.11 52.52 -20.81
C ILE A 6 64.37 51.03 -20.46
N GLY A 7 64.42 50.74 -19.15
CA GLY A 7 64.77 49.43 -18.59
C GLY A 7 63.81 48.30 -18.97
N GLN A 8 64.35 47.08 -19.00
CA GLN A 8 63.64 45.88 -19.41
C GLN A 8 62.50 45.49 -18.44
N PRO A 9 61.31 45.11 -18.96
CA PRO A 9 60.23 44.52 -18.16
C PRO A 9 60.63 43.17 -17.55
N GLY A 10 60.11 42.88 -16.35
CA GLY A 10 60.36 41.64 -15.61
C GLY A 10 59.76 40.38 -16.27
N LEU A 11 60.36 39.24 -15.94
CA LEU A 11 60.08 37.94 -16.55
C LEU A 11 58.67 37.39 -16.19
N PRO A 12 57.94 36.80 -17.15
CA PRO A 12 56.67 36.10 -16.90
C PRO A 12 56.84 34.83 -16.07
N GLY A 13 55.85 34.53 -15.22
CA GLY A 13 55.83 33.34 -14.35
C GLY A 13 55.69 32.01 -15.09
N GLU A 14 56.28 30.96 -14.52
CA GLU A 14 56.32 29.60 -15.07
C GLU A 14 54.93 28.92 -15.08
N PRO A 15 54.55 28.24 -16.19
CA PRO A 15 53.40 27.34 -16.22
C PRO A 15 53.69 26.02 -15.50
N ALA A 16 52.72 25.54 -14.71
CA ALA A 16 52.78 24.24 -14.05
C ALA A 16 52.75 23.08 -15.06
N ILE A 17 53.64 22.12 -14.81
CA ILE A 17 53.95 20.93 -15.61
C ILE A 17 52.83 19.89 -15.48
N ALA A 18 52.33 19.38 -16.62
CA ALA A 18 51.55 18.15 -16.71
C ALA A 18 52.39 17.03 -17.34
N PRO A 19 52.28 15.78 -16.86
CA PRO A 19 52.57 14.62 -17.71
C PRO A 19 51.56 13.46 -17.50
N PRO A 20 51.59 12.38 -18.32
CA PRO A 20 51.61 12.38 -19.78
C PRO A 20 50.59 11.37 -20.38
N SER A 21 50.17 11.65 -21.63
CA SER A 21 49.72 10.72 -22.68
C SER A 21 48.97 9.43 -22.30
N LEU A 22 47.67 9.40 -22.59
CA LEU A 22 47.00 8.18 -23.05
C LEU A 22 46.07 8.53 -24.22
N ARG A 23 46.43 8.03 -25.40
CA ARG A 23 45.60 8.08 -26.60
C ARG A 23 44.30 7.32 -26.31
N VAL A 24 43.17 8.00 -26.32
CA VAL A 24 41.86 7.37 -26.50
C VAL A 24 41.16 8.11 -27.62
N LYS A 25 41.00 7.40 -28.74
CA LYS A 25 40.12 7.76 -29.85
C LYS A 25 38.72 7.94 -29.27
N GLY A 26 38.13 9.13 -29.41
CA GLY A 26 36.78 9.41 -28.93
C GLY A 26 35.81 8.33 -29.42
N GLU A 27 35.15 7.66 -28.48
CA GLU A 27 34.09 6.71 -28.79
C GLU A 27 32.96 7.44 -29.52
N ARG A 28 32.42 6.80 -30.57
CA ARG A 28 31.24 7.28 -31.27
C ARG A 28 30.10 7.37 -30.26
N GLY A 29 29.47 8.54 -30.16
CA GLY A 29 28.31 8.73 -29.28
C GLY A 29 27.24 7.65 -29.51
N PRO A 30 26.50 7.25 -28.46
CA PRO A 30 25.49 6.20 -28.58
C PRO A 30 24.47 6.58 -29.66
N PRO A 31 23.94 5.59 -30.43
CA PRO A 31 22.84 5.83 -31.35
C PRO A 31 21.70 6.54 -30.62
N GLY A 32 21.06 7.51 -31.28
CA GLY A 32 19.88 8.16 -30.74
C GLY A 32 18.79 7.13 -30.39
N PRO A 33 17.94 7.41 -29.39
CA PRO A 33 16.85 6.51 -29.00
C PRO A 33 15.97 6.19 -30.22
N ALA A 34 15.52 4.93 -30.30
CA ALA A 34 14.61 4.50 -31.35
C ALA A 34 13.35 5.38 -31.35
N GLY A 35 12.92 5.80 -32.55
CA GLY A 35 11.71 6.59 -32.71
C GLY A 35 10.49 5.85 -32.13
N VAL A 36 9.63 6.59 -31.46
CA VAL A 36 8.40 6.06 -30.86
C VAL A 36 7.55 5.44 -31.98
N PRO A 37 7.05 4.19 -31.82
CA PRO A 37 6.13 3.60 -32.79
C PRO A 37 4.94 4.51 -33.04
N GLY A 38 4.55 4.65 -34.31
CA GLY A 38 3.38 5.45 -34.68
C GLY A 38 2.11 4.93 -33.98
N PRO A 39 1.15 5.82 -33.64
CA PRO A 39 -0.10 5.39 -33.04
C PRO A 39 -0.85 4.40 -33.96
N PRO A 40 -1.60 3.44 -33.39
CA PRO A 40 -2.44 2.55 -34.17
C PRO A 40 -3.40 3.32 -35.09
N GLY A 41 -3.60 2.83 -36.31
CA GLY A 41 -4.54 3.42 -37.25
C GLY A 41 -5.97 3.46 -36.68
N PRO A 42 -6.79 4.46 -37.06
CA PRO A 42 -8.15 4.57 -36.56
C PRO A 42 -8.99 3.33 -36.93
N ARG A 43 -9.86 2.92 -36.01
CA ARG A 43 -10.82 1.83 -36.22
C ARG A 43 -11.74 2.18 -37.40
N GLY A 44 -11.91 1.23 -38.33
CA GLY A 44 -12.83 1.41 -39.46
C GLY A 44 -14.27 1.70 -39.01
N PRO A 45 -15.06 2.43 -39.82
CA PRO A 45 -16.43 2.79 -39.46
C PRO A 45 -17.31 1.52 -39.30
N PRO A 46 -18.30 1.53 -38.40
CA PRO A 46 -19.28 0.45 -38.29
C PRO A 46 -20.02 0.23 -39.62
N GLY A 47 -20.29 -1.03 -39.97
CA GLY A 47 -21.11 -1.36 -41.13
C GLY A 47 -22.52 -0.79 -41.01
N SER A 48 -23.11 -0.37 -42.13
CA SER A 48 -24.47 0.16 -42.20
C SER A 48 -25.50 -0.88 -41.75
N GLY A 49 -26.45 -0.47 -40.90
CA GLY A 49 -27.56 -1.33 -40.48
C GLY A 49 -28.47 -1.71 -41.65
N GLY A 50 -28.92 -2.97 -41.68
CA GLY A 50 -29.88 -3.44 -42.69
C GLY A 50 -31.24 -2.76 -42.54
N GLN A 51 -31.91 -2.51 -43.67
CA GLN A 51 -33.25 -1.90 -43.68
C GLN A 51 -34.30 -2.86 -43.11
N SER A 52 -35.22 -2.35 -42.29
CA SER A 52 -36.36 -3.08 -41.75
C SER A 52 -37.36 -3.45 -42.86
N GLY A 53 -37.90 -4.67 -42.82
CA GLY A 53 -38.96 -5.11 -43.75
C GLY A 53 -40.30 -4.40 -43.48
N PRO A 54 -41.20 -4.31 -44.49
CA PRO A 54 -42.48 -3.64 -44.35
C PRO A 54 -43.45 -4.41 -43.43
N PRO A 55 -44.40 -3.73 -42.75
CA PRO A 55 -45.39 -4.37 -41.89
C PRO A 55 -46.38 -5.24 -42.69
N GLY A 56 -46.81 -6.37 -42.12
CA GLY A 56 -47.87 -7.21 -42.70
C GLY A 56 -49.27 -6.61 -42.50
N GLU A 57 -50.18 -6.86 -43.45
CA GLU A 57 -51.57 -6.40 -43.38
C GLU A 57 -52.40 -7.18 -42.35
N SER A 58 -53.30 -6.47 -41.67
CA SER A 58 -54.21 -7.01 -40.64
C SER A 58 -55.35 -7.82 -41.24
N GLY A 59 -55.68 -8.97 -40.63
CA GLY A 59 -56.81 -9.81 -41.03
C GLY A 59 -58.16 -9.30 -40.48
N ASP A 60 -59.22 -9.51 -41.26
CA ASP A 60 -60.59 -9.10 -40.93
C ASP A 60 -61.26 -9.93 -39.81
N PRO A 61 -62.21 -9.36 -39.03
CA PRO A 61 -62.86 -10.06 -37.92
C PRO A 61 -63.86 -11.14 -38.36
N GLY A 62 -63.86 -12.28 -37.68
CA GLY A 62 -64.81 -13.38 -37.89
C GLY A 62 -66.21 -13.09 -37.31
N SER A 63 -67.25 -13.49 -38.04
CA SER A 63 -68.67 -13.36 -37.66
C SER A 63 -69.19 -14.59 -36.88
N PRO A 64 -70.28 -14.45 -36.06
CA PRO A 64 -70.72 -15.48 -35.12
C PRO A 64 -71.45 -16.65 -35.80
N GLY A 65 -71.21 -17.87 -35.29
CA GLY A 65 -71.70 -19.13 -35.89
C GLY A 65 -73.13 -19.56 -35.53
N ALA A 66 -73.69 -20.41 -36.39
CA ALA A 66 -74.93 -21.16 -36.15
C ALA A 66 -74.77 -22.65 -36.54
N THR A 67 -75.58 -23.49 -35.88
CA THR A 67 -75.56 -24.96 -35.75
C THR A 67 -76.10 -25.76 -36.95
N GLY A 68 -75.56 -26.97 -37.22
CA GLY A 68 -76.23 -28.07 -37.95
C GLY A 68 -75.34 -28.98 -38.83
N PHE A 69 -75.57 -30.30 -38.79
CA PHE A 69 -74.67 -31.40 -39.22
C PHE A 69 -74.60 -31.82 -40.72
N ASN A 70 -73.50 -32.55 -41.03
CA ASN A 70 -73.25 -33.65 -42.00
C ASN A 70 -72.57 -33.41 -43.36
N GLY A 71 -71.51 -34.23 -43.59
CA GLY A 71 -71.02 -34.71 -44.91
C GLY A 71 -69.69 -34.12 -45.41
N PRO A 72 -68.57 -34.88 -45.51
CA PRO A 72 -67.27 -34.37 -45.93
C PRO A 72 -67.09 -34.38 -47.46
N PRO A 73 -66.55 -33.32 -48.08
CA PRO A 73 -65.96 -33.38 -49.41
C PRO A 73 -64.42 -33.36 -49.36
N GLY A 74 -63.80 -34.09 -50.29
CA GLY A 74 -62.38 -34.41 -50.32
C GLY A 74 -61.41 -33.26 -50.67
N ARG A 75 -60.13 -33.61 -50.50
CA ARG A 75 -58.90 -32.80 -50.49
C ARG A 75 -58.70 -31.85 -51.69
N LYS A 76 -58.16 -30.66 -51.40
CA LYS A 76 -57.38 -29.85 -52.35
C LYS A 76 -55.89 -29.95 -51.98
N GLY A 77 -55.04 -30.22 -52.97
CA GLY A 77 -53.64 -30.61 -52.80
C GLY A 77 -52.73 -29.52 -52.21
N ASP A 78 -51.64 -29.98 -51.59
CA ASP A 78 -50.62 -29.16 -50.95
C ASP A 78 -49.83 -28.32 -51.96
N THR A 79 -49.68 -27.02 -51.68
CA THR A 79 -48.72 -26.14 -52.35
C THR A 79 -47.30 -26.59 -51.96
N GLY A 80 -46.45 -26.92 -52.95
CA GLY A 80 -45.09 -27.39 -52.71
C GLY A 80 -44.20 -26.38 -51.96
N PRO A 81 -43.17 -26.85 -51.22
CA PRO A 81 -42.33 -25.99 -50.41
C PRO A 81 -41.44 -25.06 -51.25
N THR A 82 -41.31 -23.81 -50.79
CA THR A 82 -40.37 -22.80 -51.31
C THR A 82 -38.93 -23.32 -51.24
N GLY A 83 -38.18 -23.20 -52.34
CA GLY A 83 -36.79 -23.65 -52.41
C GLY A 83 -35.85 -22.91 -51.44
N PRO A 84 -34.79 -23.57 -50.92
CA PRO A 84 -33.89 -22.97 -49.95
C PRO A 84 -33.07 -21.81 -50.57
N PRO A 85 -32.75 -20.75 -49.80
CA PRO A 85 -31.88 -19.66 -50.25
C PRO A 85 -30.48 -20.17 -50.63
N GLY A 86 -29.90 -19.63 -51.71
CA GLY A 86 -28.55 -19.96 -52.15
C GLY A 86 -27.48 -19.63 -51.11
N GLN A 87 -26.44 -20.47 -51.00
CA GLN A 87 -25.37 -20.33 -50.03
C GLN A 87 -24.54 -19.06 -50.28
N ARG A 88 -24.24 -18.36 -49.18
CA ARG A 88 -23.32 -17.21 -49.12
C ARG A 88 -21.90 -17.71 -49.39
N GLY A 89 -21.18 -17.08 -50.33
CA GLY A 89 -19.79 -17.42 -50.62
C GLY A 89 -18.86 -17.24 -49.42
N ASP A 90 -17.90 -18.15 -49.28
CA ASP A 90 -16.99 -18.23 -48.13
C ASP A 90 -16.04 -17.02 -48.04
N ILE A 91 -15.81 -16.57 -46.81
CA ILE A 91 -14.86 -15.52 -46.48
C ILE A 91 -13.45 -16.10 -46.65
N GLY A 92 -12.61 -15.45 -47.46
CA GLY A 92 -11.22 -15.88 -47.66
C GLY A 92 -10.43 -15.97 -46.34
N PRO A 93 -9.49 -16.91 -46.20
CA PRO A 93 -8.78 -17.15 -44.95
C PRO A 93 -7.98 -15.91 -44.53
N ARG A 94 -8.05 -15.59 -43.24
CA ARG A 94 -7.23 -14.54 -42.61
C ARG A 94 -5.75 -14.90 -42.78
N GLY A 95 -4.95 -13.95 -43.28
CA GLY A 95 -3.50 -14.12 -43.39
C GLY A 95 -2.89 -14.50 -42.04
N SER A 96 -1.91 -15.40 -42.06
CA SER A 96 -1.23 -15.90 -40.85
C SER A 96 -0.58 -14.76 -40.07
N ASP A 97 -0.74 -14.79 -38.75
CA ASP A 97 -0.05 -13.86 -37.85
C ASP A 97 1.47 -13.99 -38.04
N GLY A 98 2.17 -12.85 -38.03
CA GLY A 98 3.63 -12.84 -38.13
C GLY A 98 4.27 -13.61 -36.96
N PRO A 99 5.49 -14.15 -37.13
CA PRO A 99 6.17 -14.89 -36.08
C PRO A 99 6.35 -14.01 -34.84
N GLN A 100 6.11 -14.59 -33.66
CA GLN A 100 6.34 -13.94 -32.38
C GLN A 100 7.79 -13.44 -32.32
N GLY A 101 7.98 -12.17 -31.96
CA GLY A 101 9.32 -11.62 -31.75
C GLY A 101 10.09 -12.45 -30.70
N PRO A 102 11.44 -12.52 -30.79
CA PRO A 102 12.23 -13.25 -29.81
C PRO A 102 11.94 -12.71 -28.40
N PRO A 103 12.00 -13.57 -27.36
CA PRO A 103 11.95 -13.12 -25.97
C PRO A 103 12.95 -11.99 -25.77
N GLY A 104 12.51 -10.92 -25.09
CA GLY A 104 13.42 -9.85 -24.69
C GLY A 104 14.61 -10.44 -23.90
N PRO A 105 15.78 -9.82 -23.93
CA PRO A 105 16.90 -10.25 -23.10
C PRO A 105 16.42 -10.35 -21.64
N PRO A 106 16.87 -11.35 -20.86
CA PRO A 106 16.60 -11.39 -19.43
C PRO A 106 16.91 -10.02 -18.85
N GLY A 107 15.94 -9.42 -18.14
CA GLY A 107 16.18 -8.16 -17.45
C GLY A 107 17.45 -8.30 -16.63
N SER A 108 18.36 -7.34 -16.76
CA SER A 108 19.55 -7.29 -15.90
C SER A 108 19.10 -7.40 -14.46
N VAL A 109 19.63 -8.39 -13.74
CA VAL A 109 19.39 -8.61 -12.30
C VAL A 109 20.01 -7.42 -11.56
N SER A 110 19.30 -6.31 -11.55
CA SER A 110 19.64 -5.06 -10.87
C SER A 110 18.40 -4.45 -10.23
N ALA A 111 17.44 -5.29 -9.85
CA ALA A 111 16.61 -5.02 -8.69
C ALA A 111 17.34 -5.60 -7.49
N SER A 112 18.07 -4.76 -6.78
CA SER A 112 18.44 -4.97 -5.39
C SER A 112 17.14 -5.25 -4.61
N HIS A 113 16.90 -6.51 -4.28
CA HIS A 113 15.72 -6.92 -3.51
C HIS A 113 15.92 -6.53 -2.04
N GLY A 114 15.86 -5.24 -1.73
CA GLY A 114 15.83 -4.76 -0.36
C GLY A 114 14.46 -5.01 0.25
N PHE A 115 14.40 -5.75 1.36
CA PHE A 115 13.18 -5.88 2.16
C PHE A 115 13.02 -4.62 3.00
N LEU A 116 11.83 -4.04 3.07
CA LEU A 116 11.58 -2.88 3.91
C LEU A 116 11.14 -3.31 5.30
N ILE A 117 11.77 -2.72 6.32
CA ILE A 117 11.31 -2.83 7.70
C ILE A 117 11.10 -1.44 8.28
N THR A 118 10.13 -1.31 9.17
CA THR A 118 9.86 -0.07 9.88
C THR A 118 10.06 -0.26 11.37
N ARG A 119 10.76 0.68 12.00
CA ARG A 119 11.00 0.71 13.44
C ARG A 119 10.40 1.96 14.04
N HIS A 120 9.74 1.82 15.18
CA HIS A 120 9.06 2.89 15.90
C HIS A 120 9.75 3.11 17.24
N SER A 121 10.14 4.34 17.56
CA SER A 121 10.84 4.63 18.82
C SER A 121 9.92 4.63 20.03
N GLN A 122 8.62 4.86 19.83
CA GLN A 122 7.68 5.20 20.89
C GLN A 122 8.14 6.43 21.72
N THR A 123 8.99 7.28 21.16
CA THR A 123 9.49 8.54 21.73
C THR A 123 9.46 9.66 20.67
N ASP A 124 9.73 10.89 21.07
CA ASP A 124 9.91 12.05 20.18
C ASP A 124 11.29 12.05 19.48
N GLU A 125 12.17 11.11 19.84
CA GLU A 125 13.46 10.87 19.20
C GLU A 125 13.38 9.82 18.10
N LEU A 126 14.25 9.95 17.09
CA LEU A 126 14.31 9.05 15.95
C LEU A 126 14.97 7.71 16.30
N PRO A 127 14.37 6.55 15.94
CA PRO A 127 15.00 5.27 16.17
C PRO A 127 16.16 5.04 15.18
N SER A 128 17.21 4.37 15.63
CA SER A 128 18.29 3.88 14.76
C SER A 128 17.85 2.63 14.00
N CYS A 129 18.29 2.49 12.76
CA CYS A 129 18.12 1.24 12.02
C CYS A 129 18.88 0.09 12.72
N PRO A 130 18.32 -1.13 12.78
CA PRO A 130 19.03 -2.30 13.29
C PRO A 130 20.33 -2.57 12.54
N ILE A 131 21.27 -3.26 13.20
CA ILE A 131 22.55 -3.68 12.60
C ILE A 131 22.26 -4.51 11.34
N GLY A 132 23.02 -4.27 10.27
CA GLY A 132 22.85 -4.96 8.99
C GLY A 132 21.78 -4.36 8.08
N THR A 133 21.13 -3.26 8.47
CA THR A 133 20.13 -2.55 7.67
C THR A 133 20.55 -1.10 7.41
N SER A 134 20.06 -0.48 6.34
CA SER A 134 20.37 0.91 5.96
C SER A 134 19.14 1.81 6.06
N SER A 135 19.32 3.05 6.49
CA SER A 135 18.23 4.03 6.59
C SER A 135 17.76 4.49 5.21
N ILE A 136 16.45 4.54 4.99
CA ILE A 136 15.84 5.10 3.78
C ILE A 136 15.25 6.48 4.09
N TYR A 137 14.29 6.54 5.01
CA TYR A 137 13.65 7.79 5.41
C TYR A 137 13.08 7.71 6.83
N GLU A 138 12.67 8.85 7.35
CA GLU A 138 12.12 9.02 8.68
C GLU A 138 10.77 9.74 8.68
N GLY A 139 10.03 9.62 9.78
CA GLY A 139 8.70 10.20 9.88
C GLY A 139 8.07 10.08 11.27
N TYR A 140 6.75 10.01 11.26
CA TYR A 140 5.87 9.88 12.41
C TYR A 140 5.04 8.60 12.30
N SER A 141 4.82 7.97 13.45
CA SER A 141 4.26 6.63 13.58
C SER A 141 2.73 6.61 13.45
N LEU A 142 2.22 6.53 12.22
CA LEU A 142 0.80 6.35 11.95
C LEU A 142 0.37 4.92 12.33
N LEU A 143 -0.72 4.81 13.09
CA LEU A 143 -1.32 3.53 13.45
C LEU A 143 -2.51 3.19 12.56
N TYR A 144 -3.52 4.08 12.54
CA TYR A 144 -4.70 3.93 11.69
C TYR A 144 -5.43 5.25 11.48
N VAL A 145 -6.36 5.27 10.54
CA VAL A 145 -7.30 6.37 10.32
C VAL A 145 -8.72 5.87 10.45
N GLN A 146 -9.66 6.75 10.81
CA GLN A 146 -11.08 6.46 10.81
C GLN A 146 -11.81 7.55 10.02
N GLY A 147 -12.36 7.16 8.88
CA GLY A 147 -13.09 8.05 7.98
C GLY A 147 -14.49 7.52 7.78
N ASN A 148 -15.51 8.38 7.88
CA ASN A 148 -16.91 7.95 7.81
C ASN A 148 -17.21 6.77 8.75
N GLU A 149 -16.75 6.91 10.00
CA GLU A 149 -16.92 5.91 11.08
C GLU A 149 -16.27 4.54 10.82
N ARG A 150 -15.45 4.38 9.78
CA ARG A 150 -14.78 3.12 9.46
C ARG A 150 -13.27 3.22 9.66
N ALA A 151 -12.71 2.30 10.42
CA ALA A 151 -11.27 2.24 10.63
C ALA A 151 -10.52 1.56 9.46
N HIS A 152 -9.32 2.06 9.19
CA HIS A 152 -8.35 1.45 8.30
C HIS A 152 -6.93 1.61 8.85
N GLY A 153 -6.30 0.50 9.22
CA GLY A 153 -4.99 0.45 9.84
C GLY A 153 -3.83 0.26 8.87
N GLN A 154 -2.65 0.67 9.32
CA GLN A 154 -1.37 0.32 8.71
C GLN A 154 -0.65 -0.67 9.63
N ASP A 155 -0.06 -1.71 9.05
CA ASP A 155 0.78 -2.63 9.81
C ASP A 155 2.08 -1.90 10.18
N LEU A 156 2.41 -1.85 11.47
CA LEU A 156 3.54 -1.12 12.02
C LEU A 156 4.90 -1.68 11.54
N GLY A 157 4.95 -2.90 11.00
CA GLY A 157 6.17 -3.43 10.39
C GLY A 157 6.43 -2.90 8.99
N THR A 158 5.45 -2.24 8.37
CA THR A 158 5.50 -1.79 6.97
C THR A 158 5.72 -0.29 6.85
N ALA A 159 6.30 0.15 5.73
CA ALA A 159 6.61 1.57 5.50
C ALA A 159 5.37 2.51 5.58
N GLY A 160 4.16 1.97 5.34
CA GLY A 160 2.91 2.73 5.42
C GLY A 160 2.57 3.28 6.81
N SER A 161 3.11 2.66 7.88
CA SER A 161 2.99 3.18 9.25
C SER A 161 3.93 4.35 9.54
N CYS A 162 4.84 4.70 8.62
CA CYS A 162 5.80 5.78 8.79
C CYS A 162 5.56 6.90 7.79
N LEU A 163 4.78 7.90 8.20
CA LEU A 163 4.50 9.06 7.35
C LEU A 163 5.52 10.16 7.58
N SER A 164 6.10 10.69 6.50
CA SER A 164 7.12 11.76 6.59
C SER A 164 6.60 13.06 7.19
N ARG A 165 5.27 13.26 7.24
CA ARG A 165 4.63 14.45 7.80
C ARG A 165 3.50 14.05 8.72
N PHE A 166 3.49 14.65 9.90
CA PHE A 166 2.37 14.55 10.82
C PHE A 166 1.25 15.52 10.41
N SER A 167 0.01 15.07 10.55
CA SER A 167 -1.18 15.92 10.56
C SER A 167 -2.26 15.23 11.40
N PRO A 168 -3.02 15.95 12.24
CA PRO A 168 -4.22 15.40 12.87
C PRO A 168 -5.26 14.91 11.86
N MET A 169 -5.18 15.39 10.60
CA MET A 169 -5.98 14.96 9.47
C MET A 169 -5.09 14.71 8.24
N PRO A 170 -4.55 13.49 8.06
CA PRO A 170 -3.62 13.18 6.98
C PRO A 170 -4.32 12.78 5.67
N PHE A 171 -5.65 12.82 5.61
CA PHE A 171 -6.42 12.41 4.44
C PHE A 171 -7.60 13.36 4.16
N MET A 172 -8.20 13.18 2.98
CA MET A 172 -9.41 13.85 2.52
C MET A 172 -10.34 12.81 1.90
N PHE A 173 -11.62 13.15 1.76
CA PHE A 173 -12.59 12.31 1.07
C PHE A 173 -13.20 13.06 -0.11
N CYS A 174 -13.57 12.32 -1.15
CA CYS A 174 -14.25 12.83 -2.33
C CYS A 174 -15.53 12.04 -2.57
N ASN A 175 -16.55 12.68 -3.13
CA ASN A 175 -17.81 12.03 -3.47
C ASN A 175 -17.96 11.84 -4.99
N ILE A 176 -19.05 11.17 -5.39
CA ILE A 176 -19.37 10.90 -6.80
C ILE A 176 -19.63 12.16 -7.64
N ASN A 177 -19.87 13.31 -6.99
CA ASN A 177 -20.11 14.59 -7.64
C ASN A 177 -18.81 15.36 -7.91
N ASN A 178 -17.64 14.71 -7.80
CA ASN A 178 -16.32 15.31 -7.93
C ASN A 178 -16.07 16.46 -6.93
N VAL A 179 -16.71 16.41 -5.76
CA VAL A 179 -16.46 17.34 -4.66
C VAL A 179 -15.64 16.62 -3.60
N CYS A 180 -14.53 17.23 -3.23
CA CYS A 180 -13.67 16.75 -2.16
C CYS A 180 -13.72 17.69 -0.95
N SER A 181 -13.59 17.12 0.23
CA SER A 181 -13.60 17.85 1.49
C SER A 181 -12.43 17.41 2.36
N PHE A 182 -11.78 18.39 2.98
CA PHE A 182 -10.63 18.18 3.86
C PHE A 182 -10.96 18.75 5.24
N ALA A 183 -10.74 17.96 6.29
CA ALA A 183 -10.97 18.35 7.68
C ALA A 183 -12.35 19.00 7.96
N SER A 184 -13.36 18.68 7.13
CA SER A 184 -14.70 19.28 7.17
C SER A 184 -15.74 18.38 7.85
N ARG A 185 -15.30 17.23 8.38
CA ARG A 185 -16.13 16.23 9.07
C ARG A 185 -15.42 15.74 10.34
N ASN A 186 -16.17 15.08 11.21
CA ASN A 186 -15.68 14.37 12.39
C ASN A 186 -15.00 13.04 12.01
N ASP A 187 -13.86 13.15 11.33
CA ASP A 187 -12.97 12.03 11.04
C ASP A 187 -11.74 12.07 11.97
N TYR A 188 -11.02 10.95 12.07
CA TYR A 188 -9.98 10.73 13.07
C TYR A 188 -8.69 10.16 12.46
N SER A 189 -7.56 10.45 13.10
CA SER A 189 -6.29 9.76 12.87
C SER A 189 -5.68 9.34 14.20
N TYR A 190 -4.91 8.26 14.18
CA TYR A 190 -4.34 7.66 15.38
C TYR A 190 -2.86 7.38 15.17
N TRP A 191 -2.07 7.74 16.16
CA TRP A 191 -0.61 7.73 16.07
C TRP A 191 -0.04 7.03 17.29
N LEU A 192 1.02 6.23 17.12
CA LEU A 192 1.76 5.75 18.29
C LEU A 192 2.27 6.95 19.08
N SER A 193 2.20 6.86 20.40
CA SER A 193 2.50 7.99 21.26
C SER A 193 3.80 7.83 22.04
N THR A 194 4.23 8.90 22.71
CA THR A 194 5.41 8.94 23.58
C THR A 194 5.05 8.68 25.06
N PRO A 195 6.02 8.57 25.99
CA PRO A 195 5.75 8.54 27.43
C PRO A 195 5.25 9.88 28.00
N LYS A 196 5.11 10.94 27.19
CA LYS A 196 4.71 12.27 27.68
C LYS A 196 3.35 12.16 28.39
N PRO A 197 3.26 12.56 29.68
CA PRO A 197 2.01 12.48 30.41
C PRO A 197 1.01 13.49 29.86
N MET A 198 -0.27 13.14 29.93
CA MET A 198 -1.38 14.04 29.58
C MET A 198 -1.35 15.30 30.45
N PRO A 199 -1.74 16.49 29.91
CA PRO A 199 -1.82 17.70 30.71
C PRO A 199 -2.74 17.51 31.92
N MET A 200 -2.41 18.13 33.05
CA MET A 200 -3.23 18.03 34.27
C MET A 200 -4.66 18.54 34.07
N SER A 201 -4.89 19.45 33.12
CA SER A 201 -6.23 19.95 32.75
C SER A 201 -7.09 18.92 32.03
N MET A 202 -6.50 17.83 31.50
CA MET A 202 -7.15 16.84 30.64
C MET A 202 -7.75 17.41 29.34
N GLU A 203 -7.44 18.66 29.01
CA GLU A 203 -7.89 19.33 27.79
C GLU A 203 -7.19 18.77 26.55
N ALA A 204 -7.86 18.89 25.41
CA ALA A 204 -7.32 18.42 24.15
C ALA A 204 -6.10 19.25 23.74
N ILE A 205 -5.03 18.56 23.33
CA ILE A 205 -3.76 19.15 22.92
C ILE A 205 -3.89 19.65 21.48
N THR A 206 -3.40 20.86 21.18
CA THR A 206 -3.57 21.49 19.86
C THR A 206 -2.28 22.12 19.33
N GLY A 207 -2.19 22.24 17.99
CA GLY A 207 -1.06 22.89 17.33
C GLY A 207 0.29 22.23 17.63
N VAL A 208 1.33 23.05 17.80
CA VAL A 208 2.72 22.60 18.01
C VAL A 208 2.88 21.78 19.30
N SER A 209 2.02 22.01 20.30
CA SER A 209 2.07 21.27 21.57
C SER A 209 1.78 19.77 21.43
N ILE A 210 1.28 19.32 20.27
CA ILE A 210 1.07 17.90 19.95
C ILE A 210 2.39 17.17 19.71
N GLU A 211 3.41 17.83 19.16
CA GLU A 211 4.64 17.20 18.68
C GLU A 211 5.32 16.26 19.71
N PRO A 212 5.49 16.64 20.99
CA PRO A 212 6.13 15.77 21.99
C PRO A 212 5.34 14.49 22.32
N TYR A 213 4.09 14.38 21.88
CA TYR A 213 3.24 13.22 22.10
C TYR A 213 3.29 12.20 20.96
N ILE A 214 3.84 12.56 19.80
CA ILE A 214 3.83 11.70 18.61
C ILE A 214 5.15 10.93 18.50
N SER A 215 5.05 9.60 18.42
CA SER A 215 6.21 8.74 18.20
C SER A 215 6.83 8.97 16.83
N ARG A 216 8.17 8.92 16.78
CA ARG A 216 8.93 8.87 15.53
C ARG A 216 9.13 7.45 15.01
N CYS A 217 9.41 7.36 13.72
CA CYS A 217 9.71 6.11 13.03
C CYS A 217 10.81 6.29 11.99
N ARG A 218 11.46 5.18 11.64
CA ARG A 218 12.44 5.10 10.57
C ARG A 218 12.18 3.85 9.74
N VAL A 219 12.21 4.01 8.42
CA VAL A 219 12.13 2.91 7.45
C VAL A 219 13.54 2.55 7.02
N CYS A 220 13.87 1.27 7.11
CA CYS A 220 15.18 0.72 6.81
C CYS A 220 15.08 -0.33 5.71
N GLU A 221 16.11 -0.39 4.86
CA GLU A 221 16.32 -1.47 3.89
C GLU A 221 17.09 -2.60 4.56
N ALA A 222 16.56 -3.81 4.48
CA ALA A 222 17.14 -5.04 5.00
C ALA A 222 17.56 -5.96 3.84
N PRO A 223 18.69 -6.67 3.97
CA PRO A 223 19.18 -7.60 2.95
C PRO A 223 18.34 -8.87 2.83
N ALA A 224 17.47 -9.14 3.81
CA ALA A 224 16.70 -10.38 3.91
C ALA A 224 15.33 -10.15 4.55
N MET A 225 14.49 -11.18 4.47
CA MET A 225 13.18 -11.19 5.13
C MET A 225 13.31 -11.05 6.66
N VAL A 226 12.35 -10.34 7.25
CA VAL A 226 12.27 -10.08 8.69
C VAL A 226 10.90 -10.52 9.22
N ILE A 227 10.89 -11.20 10.36
CA ILE A 227 9.67 -11.71 11.00
C ILE A 227 9.67 -11.44 12.51
N ALA A 228 8.48 -11.43 13.12
CA ALA A 228 8.32 -11.50 14.57
C ALA A 228 8.01 -12.93 15.04
N VAL A 229 8.54 -13.30 16.20
CA VAL A 229 8.25 -14.56 16.91
C VAL A 229 7.78 -14.23 18.32
N HIS A 230 6.71 -14.90 18.77
CA HIS A 230 6.07 -14.66 20.06
C HIS A 230 6.21 -15.87 20.98
N SER A 231 6.46 -15.64 22.28
CA SER A 231 6.67 -16.74 23.22
C SER A 231 5.41 -17.23 23.91
N GLN A 232 4.37 -16.39 24.00
CA GLN A 232 3.22 -16.59 24.90
C GLN A 232 3.64 -16.85 26.36
N THR A 233 4.80 -16.33 26.75
CA THR A 233 5.34 -16.37 28.11
C THR A 233 6.04 -15.06 28.45
N ILE A 234 6.51 -14.91 29.69
CA ILE A 234 7.35 -13.76 30.09
C ILE A 234 8.79 -13.87 29.57
N GLN A 235 9.19 -15.03 29.04
CA GLN A 235 10.52 -15.27 28.51
C GLN A 235 10.63 -14.80 27.06
N ILE A 236 11.79 -14.27 26.70
CA ILE A 236 12.07 -13.83 25.33
C ILE A 236 12.19 -15.08 24.43
N PRO A 237 11.42 -15.18 23.33
CA PRO A 237 11.55 -16.29 22.41
C PRO A 237 12.88 -16.22 21.64
N THR A 238 13.37 -17.37 21.19
CA THR A 238 14.58 -17.49 20.38
C THR A 238 14.25 -17.32 18.90
N CYS A 239 15.14 -16.66 18.15
CA CYS A 239 15.04 -16.65 16.69
C CYS A 239 15.18 -18.08 16.11
N PRO A 240 14.56 -18.37 14.95
CA PRO A 240 14.73 -19.66 14.29
C PRO A 240 16.18 -19.92 13.85
N GLU A 241 16.51 -21.17 13.53
CA GLU A 241 17.84 -21.54 13.01
C GLU A 241 18.17 -20.75 11.73
N ASN A 242 19.39 -20.18 11.67
CA ASN A 242 19.87 -19.29 10.59
C ASN A 242 19.21 -17.91 10.53
N TRP A 243 18.65 -17.42 11.64
CA TRP A 243 18.17 -16.05 11.79
C TRP A 243 18.94 -15.32 12.88
N GLU A 244 19.01 -14.00 12.77
CA GLU A 244 19.65 -13.12 13.76
C GLU A 244 18.63 -12.17 14.38
N PRO A 245 18.74 -11.88 15.70
CA PRO A 245 17.83 -10.98 16.37
C PRO A 245 18.11 -9.52 16.00
N LEU A 246 17.06 -8.75 15.71
CA LEU A 246 17.13 -7.31 15.51
C LEU A 246 16.76 -6.54 16.78
N TRP A 247 15.60 -6.85 17.37
CA TRP A 247 15.16 -6.28 18.65
C TRP A 247 14.19 -7.21 19.38
N ILE A 248 13.92 -6.91 20.64
CA ILE A 248 12.97 -7.63 21.50
C ILE A 248 11.85 -6.70 21.93
N GLY A 249 10.70 -7.25 22.32
CA GLY A 249 9.56 -6.42 22.71
C GLY A 249 8.45 -7.17 23.41
N TYR A 250 7.26 -6.62 23.28
CA TYR A 250 5.99 -7.13 23.79
C TYR A 250 5.02 -7.36 22.65
N SER A 251 4.23 -8.42 22.78
CA SER A 251 3.38 -8.94 21.69
C SER A 251 2.10 -8.12 21.55
N PHE A 252 2.12 -7.10 20.69
CA PHE A 252 0.99 -6.22 20.39
C PHE A 252 0.13 -6.81 19.27
N MET A 253 -1.17 -6.96 19.51
CA MET A 253 -2.08 -7.66 18.59
C MET A 253 -3.05 -6.71 17.89
N MET A 254 -3.78 -5.89 18.65
CA MET A 254 -4.79 -4.98 18.10
C MET A 254 -5.11 -3.84 19.07
N HIS A 255 -5.94 -2.91 18.62
CA HIS A 255 -6.38 -1.75 19.38
C HIS A 255 -7.77 -1.29 18.93
N THR A 256 -8.47 -0.58 19.80
CA THR A 256 -9.77 0.05 19.51
C THR A 256 -9.88 1.41 20.18
N SER A 257 -10.69 2.33 19.64
CA SER A 257 -10.98 3.61 20.28
C SER A 257 -12.41 4.11 19.98
N ALA A 258 -12.58 5.29 19.36
CA ALA A 258 -13.89 5.86 19.04
C ALA A 258 -14.79 4.87 18.27
N GLY A 259 -16.02 4.69 18.75
CA GLY A 259 -16.98 3.75 18.15
C GLY A 259 -16.62 2.26 18.29
N ALA A 260 -15.64 1.91 19.13
CA ALA A 260 -15.04 0.58 19.20
C ALA A 260 -14.42 0.10 17.87
N GLU A 261 -14.19 1.03 16.94
CA GLU A 261 -13.44 0.80 15.71
C GLU A 261 -11.95 0.74 16.01
N GLY A 262 -11.21 0.08 15.13
CA GLY A 262 -9.77 -0.08 15.28
C GLY A 262 -9.16 -0.99 14.23
N SER A 263 -7.94 -1.43 14.49
CA SER A 263 -7.21 -2.31 13.58
C SER A 263 -6.26 -3.23 14.35
N GLY A 264 -5.53 -4.09 13.62
CA GLY A 264 -4.65 -5.11 14.17
C GLY A 264 -3.29 -5.15 13.49
N GLN A 265 -2.41 -5.97 14.04
CA GLN A 265 -1.09 -6.27 13.49
C GLN A 265 -1.06 -7.72 13.01
N ALA A 266 -0.35 -8.00 11.92
CA ALA A 266 -0.03 -9.38 11.58
C ALA A 266 0.99 -9.91 12.60
N LEU A 267 0.71 -11.02 13.29
CA LEU A 267 1.62 -11.55 14.31
C LEU A 267 2.99 -11.97 13.76
N ALA A 268 3.11 -12.23 12.46
CA ALA A 268 4.41 -12.48 11.83
C ALA A 268 5.18 -11.19 11.46
N SER A 269 4.51 -10.03 11.46
CA SER A 269 5.10 -8.74 11.10
C SER A 269 5.92 -8.18 12.28
N PRO A 270 7.03 -7.47 12.03
CA PRO A 270 7.72 -6.70 13.07
C PRO A 270 6.81 -5.74 13.85
N GLY A 271 5.70 -5.29 13.23
CA GLY A 271 4.72 -4.40 13.85
C GLY A 271 3.98 -4.97 15.06
N SER A 272 3.92 -6.31 15.19
CA SER A 272 3.35 -6.98 16.37
C SER A 272 4.30 -6.98 17.57
N CYS A 273 5.53 -6.45 17.44
CA CYS A 273 6.56 -6.51 18.47
C CYS A 273 7.07 -5.13 18.89
N LEU A 274 6.27 -4.42 19.69
CA LEU A 274 6.62 -3.11 20.25
C LEU A 274 7.70 -3.24 21.34
N GLU A 275 8.75 -2.43 21.24
CA GLU A 275 9.90 -2.47 22.16
C GLU A 275 9.50 -2.05 23.59
N GLU A 276 8.59 -1.09 23.71
CA GLU A 276 8.08 -0.60 24.98
C GLU A 276 6.60 -0.94 25.20
N PHE A 277 6.32 -1.63 26.31
CA PHE A 277 4.95 -1.84 26.75
C PHE A 277 4.33 -0.55 27.32
N ARG A 278 3.16 -0.17 26.82
CA ARG A 278 2.26 0.82 27.43
C ARG A 278 0.81 0.35 27.37
N SER A 279 0.03 0.65 28.41
CA SER A 279 -1.41 0.33 28.45
C SER A 279 -2.20 1.05 27.35
N THR A 280 -1.76 2.24 26.96
CA THR A 280 -2.34 3.05 25.88
C THR A 280 -1.19 3.55 25.00
N PRO A 281 -0.74 2.76 24.00
CA PRO A 281 0.45 3.07 23.20
C PRO A 281 0.20 4.08 22.07
N PHE A 282 -1.00 4.67 21.99
CA PHE A 282 -1.40 5.56 20.90
C PHE A 282 -2.28 6.70 21.41
N ILE A 283 -2.34 7.78 20.63
CA ILE A 283 -3.15 8.98 20.87
C ILE A 283 -4.16 9.16 19.73
N GLU A 284 -5.36 9.65 20.07
CA GLU A 284 -6.43 9.97 19.09
C GLU A 284 -6.34 11.43 18.66
N CYS A 285 -6.40 11.70 17.36
CA CYS A 285 -6.39 13.03 16.78
C CYS A 285 -7.61 13.25 15.88
N HIS A 286 -8.09 14.50 15.84
CA HIS A 286 -9.30 14.89 15.13
C HIS A 286 -9.03 15.85 13.98
N GLY A 287 -9.96 15.89 13.01
CA GLY A 287 -9.99 16.87 11.91
C GLY A 287 -9.84 18.33 12.33
N ARG A 288 -10.38 18.70 13.50
CA ARG A 288 -10.27 20.06 14.06
C ARG A 288 -8.89 20.45 14.59
N GLY A 289 -7.89 19.56 14.50
CA GLY A 289 -6.51 19.84 14.92
C GLY A 289 -6.23 19.57 16.40
N SER A 290 -7.03 18.73 17.04
CA SER A 290 -6.90 18.40 18.47
C SER A 290 -6.59 16.92 18.68
N CYS A 291 -5.68 16.60 19.60
CA CYS A 291 -5.38 15.23 20.00
C CYS A 291 -5.60 15.00 21.49
N ASN A 292 -6.05 13.80 21.88
CA ASN A 292 -6.22 13.44 23.28
C ASN A 292 -6.18 11.93 23.53
N TYR A 293 -6.09 11.55 24.81
CA TYR A 293 -6.31 10.18 25.28
C TYR A 293 -7.72 10.04 25.84
N PHE A 294 -8.39 8.94 25.48
CA PHE A 294 -9.75 8.67 25.93
C PHE A 294 -9.85 7.34 26.67
N SER A 295 -10.78 7.25 27.62
CA SER A 295 -10.96 6.07 28.49
C SER A 295 -11.44 4.81 27.76
N ASN A 296 -12.03 4.97 26.57
CA ASN A 296 -12.44 3.89 25.68
C ASN A 296 -11.32 3.44 24.72
N SER A 297 -10.11 4.00 24.83
CA SER A 297 -8.96 3.56 24.06
C SER A 297 -8.35 2.31 24.70
N TYR A 298 -8.46 1.18 23.99
CA TYR A 298 -7.95 -0.11 24.45
C TYR A 298 -6.82 -0.62 23.57
N SER A 299 -5.83 -1.24 24.21
CA SER A 299 -4.77 -1.99 23.55
C SER A 299 -4.84 -3.46 23.94
N PHE A 300 -4.63 -4.34 22.98
CA PHE A 300 -4.73 -5.78 23.14
C PHE A 300 -3.38 -6.43 22.87
N TRP A 301 -2.95 -7.26 23.80
CA TRP A 301 -1.65 -7.89 23.82
C TRP A 301 -1.82 -9.41 23.91
N LEU A 302 -0.91 -10.18 23.33
CA LEU A 302 -0.94 -11.63 23.54
C LEU A 302 -0.66 -11.93 25.02
N ALA A 303 -1.52 -12.75 25.63
CA ALA A 303 -1.39 -13.15 27.02
C ALA A 303 -0.34 -14.25 27.19
N THR A 304 0.15 -14.43 28.42
CA THR A 304 0.94 -15.62 28.77
C THR A 304 0.04 -16.84 28.94
N VAL A 305 0.47 -18.00 28.47
CA VAL A 305 -0.27 -19.27 28.55
C VAL A 305 0.68 -20.38 28.93
N GLU A 306 0.43 -21.03 30.07
CA GLU A 306 1.17 -22.23 30.46
C GLU A 306 0.74 -23.43 29.61
N ARG A 307 1.70 -24.28 29.23
CA ARG A 307 1.43 -25.44 28.37
C ARG A 307 0.42 -26.41 28.99
N SER A 308 0.42 -26.56 30.31
CA SER A 308 -0.53 -27.37 31.08
C SER A 308 -1.96 -26.83 31.05
N GLU A 309 -2.16 -25.55 30.73
CA GLU A 309 -3.44 -24.84 30.83
C GLU A 309 -4.09 -24.53 29.46
N MET A 310 -3.44 -24.85 28.32
CA MET A 310 -3.91 -24.46 26.98
C MET A 310 -5.35 -24.89 26.63
N PHE A 311 -5.84 -25.97 27.24
CA PHE A 311 -7.18 -26.52 27.01
C PHE A 311 -8.08 -26.47 28.24
N ARG A 312 -7.66 -25.73 29.27
CA ARG A 312 -8.45 -25.50 30.49
C ARG A 312 -9.18 -24.16 30.39
N LYS A 313 -10.22 -23.99 31.21
CA LYS A 313 -10.91 -22.71 31.32
C LYS A 313 -9.91 -21.65 31.83
N PRO A 314 -9.70 -20.55 31.09
CA PRO A 314 -8.80 -19.48 31.55
C PRO A 314 -9.24 -18.91 32.90
N GLN A 315 -8.29 -18.69 33.81
CA GLN A 315 -8.54 -18.00 35.07
C GLN A 315 -8.68 -16.49 34.81
N SER A 316 -9.79 -15.92 35.26
CA SER A 316 -10.05 -14.48 35.15
C SER A 316 -9.21 -13.70 36.16
N GLU A 317 -8.45 -12.73 35.68
CA GLU A 317 -7.57 -11.91 36.49
C GLU A 317 -7.74 -10.43 36.12
N THR A 318 -7.57 -9.54 37.10
CA THR A 318 -7.52 -8.08 36.86
C THR A 318 -6.18 -7.56 37.37
N LEU A 319 -5.36 -7.07 36.46
CA LEU A 319 -4.02 -6.55 36.77
C LEU A 319 -4.06 -5.03 36.95
N LYS A 320 -3.28 -4.54 37.91
CA LYS A 320 -3.08 -3.10 38.17
C LYS A 320 -1.64 -2.69 37.84
N ALA A 321 -1.40 -1.37 37.84
CA ALA A 321 -0.07 -0.81 37.65
C ALA A 321 0.99 -1.49 38.54
N GLY A 322 2.17 -1.74 37.99
CA GLY A 322 3.25 -2.52 38.63
C GLY A 322 3.29 -3.99 38.19
N ASN A 323 2.13 -4.63 38.00
CA ASN A 323 2.04 -6.06 37.67
C ASN A 323 1.58 -6.33 36.23
N LEU A 324 1.29 -5.31 35.43
CA LEU A 324 0.73 -5.47 34.08
C LEU A 324 1.56 -6.40 33.18
N ARG A 325 2.90 -6.32 33.25
CA ARG A 325 3.82 -7.08 32.39
C ARG A 325 3.86 -8.59 32.70
N SER A 326 3.36 -9.04 33.84
CA SER A 326 3.44 -10.45 34.25
C SER A 326 2.63 -11.39 33.36
N ARG A 327 1.60 -10.87 32.69
CA ARG A 327 0.73 -11.64 31.79
C ARG A 327 0.87 -11.23 30.32
N ILE A 328 1.91 -10.47 29.96
CA ILE A 328 2.14 -10.03 28.58
C ILE A 328 3.23 -10.88 27.94
N SER A 329 2.88 -11.50 26.81
CA SER A 329 3.79 -12.28 25.98
C SER A 329 4.94 -11.43 25.45
N ARG A 330 6.15 -11.98 25.47
CA ARG A 330 7.32 -11.37 24.83
C ARG A 330 7.45 -11.78 23.37
N CYS A 331 8.22 -11.00 22.64
CA CYS A 331 8.54 -11.26 21.24
C CYS A 331 9.98 -10.88 20.91
N VAL A 332 10.47 -11.43 19.80
CA VAL A 332 11.72 -11.05 19.16
C VAL A 332 11.45 -10.84 17.67
N VAL A 333 12.07 -9.81 17.09
CA VAL A 333 12.10 -9.60 15.64
C VAL A 333 13.42 -10.14 15.11
N CYS A 334 13.35 -10.96 14.07
CA CYS A 334 14.48 -11.70 13.53
C CYS A 334 14.62 -11.44 12.03
N MET A 335 15.86 -11.34 11.56
CA MET A 335 16.21 -11.26 10.15
C MET A 335 16.90 -12.56 9.70
N LYS A 336 16.59 -13.05 8.50
CA LYS A 336 17.24 -14.23 7.96
C LYS A 336 18.70 -13.91 7.61
N ARG A 337 19.66 -14.75 8.01
CA ARG A 337 21.06 -14.59 7.60
C ARG A 337 21.21 -14.84 6.10
N THR A 338 22.01 -14.02 5.43
CA THR A 338 22.34 -14.11 3.99
C THR A 338 23.80 -14.43 3.78
#